data_AF-A0AAU6PFV2-F1
#
_entry.id   AF-A0AAU6PFV2-F1
#
_cell.length_a   1.000
_cell.length_b   1.000
_cell.length_c   1.000
_cell.angle_alpha   90.00
_cell.angle_beta   90.00
_cell.angle_gamma   90.00
#
_symmetry.space_group_name_H-M   'P 1'
#
loop_
_entity.id
_entity.type
_entity.pdbx_description
1 polymer ?
#
loop_
_entity_poly.entity_id
_entity_poly.type
_entity_poly.pdbx_seq_one_letter_code
_entity_poly.pdbx_strand_id
1 'polypeptide(L)'
;MDLTPPTATLTTTESTKNNSNVVVQSNETGYAYLVKNGETIPTTKVGFDTLATGNTANTVAIGATNTATNLPTTNLEAGTYKLYTIDGAGNISAVSASGVTIIPTPAHSHTINTVGTLATPTTTGVSSLDSGIHWNVPTDRKITYSFNTAAIGMPSDYNNAGYGIADGWAELSDAQKTAVRSVMTKAGELVNINFTEVADTTAQSDGDIQFNITNTSSGTNGYAYSPGTSSNYSGDIFLSSTFNTNPAGHGLNAGESGWSTIAHELGHALGLKHPFSGSNPLLPGENNKNHTIMSYNPVNAWLVKFTATSDSTVSFSGKYLSPELFSLYDVAALQAHYGVNDNTNTGDTTYSYEYTDYERNTIWDAGGVDLIDLSMCIGNSNVDLNPGSLSSVDQYTMAQVIQVHQNSVGGSNSADFIRDKINAHGAGVIYTGKDNLGIATGTIIENVLTGVGNDIIIDNLVDNIIKTGAGDDNIHIGQGGYDTIDGGLGTDKLYIDAKKEDITYTAASANGGEYGLLTTSSYTAQFKGIETLYFQNGETIMV
;
A
#
# COMPACT_ATOMS: atom_id res chain seq x y z
N MET A 1 36.58 -41.94 -34.44
CA MET A 1 36.09 -41.07 -33.35
C MET A 1 35.41 -39.91 -34.02
N ASP A 2 34.24 -39.53 -33.53
CA ASP A 2 33.64 -38.27 -33.93
C ASP A 2 34.51 -37.13 -33.41
N LEU A 3 34.85 -36.19 -34.29
CA LEU A 3 35.67 -35.01 -33.97
C LEU A 3 34.90 -33.72 -34.28
N THR A 4 33.64 -33.84 -34.66
CA THR A 4 32.81 -32.73 -35.13
C THR A 4 32.08 -32.16 -33.92
N PRO A 5 32.30 -30.89 -33.56
CA PRO A 5 31.54 -30.30 -32.47
C PRO A 5 30.06 -30.15 -32.81
N PRO A 6 29.17 -30.34 -31.83
CA PRO A 6 27.76 -30.05 -32.03
C PRO A 6 27.53 -28.55 -32.19
N THR A 7 26.37 -28.20 -32.71
CA THR A 7 25.84 -26.84 -32.80
C THR A 7 24.79 -26.65 -31.71
N ALA A 8 24.95 -25.59 -30.91
CA ALA A 8 24.01 -25.22 -29.86
C ALA A 8 23.01 -24.16 -30.38
N THR A 9 21.73 -24.33 -30.07
CA THR A 9 20.69 -23.35 -30.38
C THR A 9 19.88 -23.05 -29.12
N LEU A 10 19.87 -21.77 -28.72
CA LEU A 10 19.06 -21.25 -27.62
C LEU A 10 17.90 -20.46 -28.25
N THR A 11 16.69 -20.97 -28.08
CA THR A 11 15.47 -20.38 -28.67
C THR A 11 14.80 -19.34 -27.78
N THR A 12 15.03 -19.39 -26.47
CA THR A 12 14.60 -18.34 -25.55
C THR A 12 15.56 -17.16 -25.66
N THR A 13 15.06 -16.01 -26.11
CA THR A 13 15.87 -14.78 -26.32
C THR A 13 15.59 -13.67 -25.31
N GLU A 14 14.45 -13.73 -24.62
CA GLU A 14 14.04 -12.77 -23.57
C GLU A 14 14.58 -13.16 -22.18
N SER A 15 14.31 -12.34 -21.16
CA SER A 15 14.61 -12.72 -19.77
C SER A 15 13.73 -13.88 -19.28
N THR A 16 14.27 -14.70 -18.37
CA THR A 16 13.52 -15.79 -17.73
C THR A 16 13.88 -15.92 -16.25
N LYS A 17 12.89 -16.28 -15.43
CA LYS A 17 13.06 -16.41 -13.98
C LYS A 17 13.99 -17.56 -13.63
N ASN A 18 14.71 -17.47 -12.51
CA ASN A 18 15.60 -18.51 -12.00
C ASN A 18 14.87 -19.71 -11.35
N ASN A 19 13.58 -19.90 -11.66
CA ASN A 19 12.78 -21.07 -11.31
C ASN A 19 11.99 -21.62 -12.52
N SER A 20 12.34 -21.17 -13.73
CA SER A 20 11.66 -21.52 -14.98
C SER A 20 12.53 -22.48 -15.82
N ASN A 21 12.32 -22.47 -17.13
CA ASN A 21 13.13 -23.17 -18.10
C ASN A 21 13.43 -22.25 -19.29
N VAL A 22 14.54 -22.55 -19.98
CA VAL A 22 14.79 -22.08 -21.35
C VAL A 22 14.64 -23.23 -22.32
N VAL A 23 14.28 -22.91 -23.57
CA VAL A 23 14.20 -23.92 -24.63
C VAL A 23 15.50 -23.93 -25.41
N VAL A 24 16.15 -25.09 -25.44
CA VAL A 24 17.43 -25.34 -26.10
C VAL A 24 17.33 -26.48 -27.10
N GLN A 25 18.24 -26.51 -28.07
CA GLN A 25 18.40 -27.60 -29.04
C GLN A 25 19.89 -27.84 -29.35
N SER A 26 20.19 -29.05 -29.82
CA SER A 26 21.47 -29.37 -30.44
C SER A 26 21.28 -30.26 -31.66
N ASN A 27 22.13 -30.15 -32.68
CA ASN A 27 22.10 -31.02 -33.85
C ASN A 27 22.57 -32.47 -33.56
N GLU A 28 23.09 -32.73 -32.35
CA GLU A 28 23.56 -34.03 -31.90
C GLU A 28 23.01 -34.36 -30.50
N THR A 29 23.02 -35.64 -30.13
CA THR A 29 22.64 -36.08 -28.77
C THR A 29 23.79 -35.87 -27.79
N GLY A 30 23.48 -35.56 -26.53
CA GLY A 30 24.50 -35.29 -25.53
C GLY A 30 23.95 -34.47 -24.37
N TYR A 31 24.62 -33.38 -24.01
CA TYR A 31 24.23 -32.48 -22.93
C TYR A 31 24.26 -31.03 -23.37
N ALA A 32 23.32 -30.24 -22.86
CA ALA A 32 23.30 -28.80 -22.99
C ALA A 32 23.64 -28.16 -21.63
N TYR A 33 24.43 -27.10 -21.65
CA TYR A 33 24.83 -26.33 -20.47
C TYR A 33 24.56 -24.86 -20.72
N LEU A 34 23.76 -24.27 -19.84
CA LEU A 34 23.58 -22.83 -19.77
C LEU A 34 24.58 -22.28 -18.77
N VAL A 35 25.47 -21.38 -19.19
CA VAL A 35 26.61 -20.90 -18.39
C VAL A 35 26.60 -19.37 -18.32
N LYS A 36 26.81 -18.83 -17.12
CA LYS A 36 26.83 -17.39 -16.84
C LYS A 36 27.97 -16.72 -17.60
N ASN A 37 27.70 -15.56 -18.17
CA ASN A 37 28.70 -14.79 -18.90
C ASN A 37 29.79 -14.29 -17.93
N GLY A 38 31.05 -14.40 -18.34
CA GLY A 38 32.22 -14.09 -17.49
C GLY A 38 32.86 -15.29 -16.79
N GLU A 39 32.20 -16.46 -16.78
CA GLU A 39 32.79 -17.69 -16.26
C GLU A 39 33.92 -18.23 -17.15
N THR A 40 34.87 -18.93 -16.52
CA THR A 40 35.93 -19.63 -17.27
C THR A 40 35.35 -20.89 -17.90
N ILE A 41 35.25 -20.91 -19.23
CA ILE A 41 34.64 -22.02 -19.97
C ILE A 41 35.54 -23.28 -19.90
N PRO A 42 35.04 -24.41 -19.38
CA PRO A 42 35.81 -25.65 -19.30
C PRO A 42 36.10 -26.27 -20.67
N THR A 43 37.12 -27.14 -20.71
CA THR A 43 37.49 -27.90 -21.91
C THR A 43 37.02 -29.37 -21.87
N THR A 44 36.31 -29.77 -20.81
CA THR A 44 35.82 -31.14 -20.64
C THR A 44 34.41 -31.15 -20.06
N LYS A 45 33.63 -32.19 -20.37
CA LYS A 45 32.30 -32.40 -19.77
C LYS A 45 32.34 -32.39 -18.23
N VAL A 46 33.36 -33.01 -17.62
CA VAL A 46 33.51 -33.04 -16.15
C VAL A 46 33.66 -31.62 -15.58
N GLY A 47 34.34 -30.72 -16.29
CA GLY A 47 34.45 -29.32 -15.89
C GLY A 47 33.11 -28.59 -15.98
N PHE A 48 32.32 -28.84 -17.03
CA PHE A 48 30.96 -28.29 -17.15
C PHE A 48 30.01 -28.85 -16.07
N ASP A 49 30.09 -30.14 -15.77
CA ASP A 49 29.34 -30.77 -14.68
C ASP A 49 29.71 -30.11 -13.33
N THR A 50 30.98 -29.77 -13.13
CA THR A 50 31.45 -29.08 -11.92
C THR A 50 30.86 -27.67 -11.81
N LEU A 51 30.87 -26.89 -12.90
CA LEU A 51 30.21 -25.57 -12.94
C LEU A 51 28.71 -25.68 -12.62
N ALA A 52 28.04 -26.70 -13.15
CA ALA A 52 26.61 -26.93 -12.92
C ALA A 52 26.26 -27.42 -11.49
N THR A 53 27.26 -27.61 -10.61
CA THR A 53 27.01 -27.83 -9.17
C THR A 53 26.85 -26.53 -8.38
N GLY A 54 27.31 -25.41 -8.94
CA GLY A 54 27.14 -24.08 -8.37
C GLY A 54 25.82 -23.42 -8.80
N ASN A 55 25.84 -22.09 -8.81
CA ASN A 55 24.72 -21.23 -9.21
C ASN A 55 25.01 -20.42 -10.49
N THR A 56 26.10 -20.72 -11.19
CA THR A 56 26.52 -20.02 -12.42
C THR A 56 26.40 -20.89 -13.69
N ALA A 57 25.93 -22.13 -13.57
CA ALA A 57 25.53 -22.94 -14.71
C ALA A 57 24.44 -23.96 -14.35
N ASN A 58 23.66 -24.39 -15.35
CA ASN A 58 22.71 -25.49 -15.22
C ASN A 58 22.72 -26.35 -16.49
N THR A 59 22.20 -27.58 -16.44
CA THR A 59 22.35 -28.55 -17.52
C THR A 59 21.09 -29.39 -17.76
N VAL A 60 20.96 -29.90 -18.98
CA VAL A 60 19.97 -30.92 -19.35
C VAL A 60 20.55 -31.89 -20.40
N ALA A 61 20.08 -33.14 -20.39
CA ALA A 61 20.41 -34.11 -21.43
C ALA A 61 19.60 -33.84 -22.72
N ILE A 62 20.27 -33.92 -23.87
CA ILE A 62 19.66 -33.87 -25.21
C ILE A 62 19.50 -35.32 -25.70
N GLY A 63 18.29 -35.86 -25.52
CA GLY A 63 17.97 -37.25 -25.89
C GLY A 63 17.71 -37.47 -27.38
N ALA A 64 17.40 -36.41 -28.14
CA ALA A 64 17.15 -36.46 -29.58
C ALA A 64 17.64 -35.18 -30.26
N THR A 65 18.21 -35.33 -31.46
CA THR A 65 18.75 -34.22 -32.26
C THR A 65 17.65 -33.24 -32.66
N ASN A 66 17.97 -31.94 -32.72
CA ASN A 66 17.11 -30.83 -33.15
C ASN A 66 15.74 -30.79 -32.47
N THR A 67 15.66 -31.30 -31.23
CA THR A 67 14.42 -31.34 -30.45
C THR A 67 14.45 -30.28 -29.38
N ALA A 68 13.38 -29.48 -29.30
CA ALA A 68 13.17 -28.50 -28.24
C ALA A 68 13.22 -29.19 -26.88
N THR A 69 14.22 -28.85 -26.07
CA THR A 69 14.47 -29.42 -24.76
C THR A 69 14.45 -28.31 -23.72
N ASN A 70 13.69 -28.51 -22.64
CA ASN A 70 13.67 -27.56 -21.53
C ASN A 70 14.92 -27.73 -20.68
N LEU A 71 15.74 -26.69 -20.58
CA LEU A 71 16.87 -26.60 -19.67
C LEU A 71 16.45 -25.77 -18.45
N PRO A 72 16.49 -26.31 -17.23
CA PRO A 72 16.01 -25.62 -16.04
C PRO A 72 16.92 -24.44 -15.68
N THR A 73 16.32 -23.34 -15.26
CA THR A 73 17.05 -22.16 -14.78
C THR A 73 17.08 -22.08 -13.25
N THR A 74 16.64 -23.16 -12.58
CA THR A 74 16.56 -23.27 -11.13
C THR A 74 17.90 -22.96 -10.46
N ASN A 75 17.89 -22.10 -9.44
CA ASN A 75 19.05 -21.71 -8.62
C ASN A 75 20.17 -20.97 -9.36
N LEU A 76 19.93 -20.54 -10.61
CA LEU A 76 20.88 -19.69 -11.31
C LEU A 76 20.88 -18.28 -10.72
N GLU A 77 22.06 -17.70 -10.52
CA GLU A 77 22.20 -16.29 -10.17
C GLU A 77 21.68 -15.39 -11.28
N ALA A 78 21.25 -14.19 -10.90
CA ALA A 78 20.94 -13.15 -11.86
C ALA A 78 22.14 -12.88 -12.78
N GLY A 79 21.86 -12.68 -14.07
CA GLY A 79 22.87 -12.32 -15.06
C GLY A 79 22.56 -12.84 -16.46
N THR A 80 23.45 -12.55 -17.39
CA THR A 80 23.34 -13.04 -18.77
C THR A 80 24.01 -14.40 -18.90
N TYR A 81 23.41 -15.30 -19.66
CA TYR A 81 23.87 -16.67 -19.85
C TYR A 81 23.94 -17.03 -21.34
N LYS A 82 24.87 -17.93 -21.67
CA LYS A 82 25.06 -18.50 -23.00
C LYS A 82 25.00 -20.01 -22.97
N LEU A 83 24.63 -20.62 -24.09
CA LEU A 83 24.46 -22.06 -24.21
C LEU A 83 25.68 -22.71 -24.87
N TYR A 84 26.10 -23.85 -24.33
CA TYR A 84 27.08 -24.77 -24.88
C TYR A 84 26.46 -26.17 -24.95
N THR A 85 26.78 -26.95 -25.98
CA THR A 85 26.39 -28.36 -26.07
C THR A 85 27.61 -29.25 -26.18
N ILE A 86 27.52 -30.45 -25.61
CA ILE A 86 28.60 -31.45 -25.59
C ILE A 86 28.02 -32.76 -26.10
N ASP A 87 28.61 -33.34 -27.13
CA ASP A 87 28.15 -34.59 -27.73
C ASP A 87 28.56 -35.84 -26.91
N GLY A 88 28.17 -37.02 -27.39
CA GLY A 88 28.55 -38.30 -26.77
C GLY A 88 30.04 -38.66 -26.86
N ALA A 89 30.81 -37.99 -27.71
CA ALA A 89 32.26 -38.16 -27.85
C ALA A 89 33.07 -37.16 -27.00
N GLY A 90 32.42 -36.15 -26.41
CA GLY A 90 33.02 -35.09 -25.62
C GLY A 90 33.41 -33.84 -26.40
N ASN A 91 33.00 -33.70 -27.66
CA ASN A 91 33.23 -32.48 -28.44
C ASN A 91 32.31 -31.36 -27.94
N ILE A 92 32.85 -30.16 -27.74
CA ILE A 92 32.14 -29.00 -27.17
C ILE A 92 31.80 -28.03 -28.30
N SER A 93 30.55 -27.58 -28.37
CA SER A 93 30.08 -26.62 -29.35
C SER A 93 30.79 -25.27 -29.28
N ALA A 94 30.69 -24.50 -30.36
CA ALA A 94 30.81 -23.05 -30.25
C ALA A 94 29.69 -22.50 -29.33
N VAL A 95 29.92 -21.32 -28.74
CA VAL A 95 28.92 -20.61 -27.93
C VAL A 95 27.69 -20.25 -28.77
N SER A 96 26.49 -20.31 -28.19
CA SER A 96 25.27 -19.90 -28.88
C SER A 96 25.28 -18.43 -29.31
N ALA A 97 24.70 -18.16 -30.47
CA ALA A 97 24.52 -16.79 -30.96
C ALA A 97 23.63 -15.97 -29.99
N SER A 98 22.47 -16.51 -29.64
CA SER A 98 21.56 -15.93 -28.64
C SER A 98 22.07 -16.13 -27.21
N GLY A 99 21.70 -15.23 -26.31
CA GLY A 99 21.81 -15.41 -24.86
C GLY A 99 20.44 -15.32 -24.21
N VAL A 100 20.39 -15.56 -22.91
CA VAL A 100 19.21 -15.37 -22.06
C VAL A 100 19.64 -14.64 -20.81
N THR A 101 18.83 -13.71 -20.32
CA THR A 101 19.06 -13.12 -19.00
C THR A 101 18.28 -13.94 -17.98
N ILE A 102 18.99 -14.56 -17.06
CA ILE A 102 18.36 -15.11 -15.87
C ILE A 102 18.12 -13.94 -14.94
N ILE A 103 16.86 -13.79 -14.59
CA ILE A 103 16.43 -12.86 -13.56
C ILE A 103 16.14 -13.72 -12.34
N PRO A 104 16.38 -13.22 -11.12
CA PRO A 104 15.78 -13.83 -9.94
C PRO A 104 14.30 -14.07 -10.27
N THR A 105 13.83 -15.27 -9.99
CA THR A 105 12.43 -15.34 -9.58
C THR A 105 12.34 -14.34 -8.47
N PRO A 106 11.34 -13.43 -8.50
CA PRO A 106 11.03 -12.67 -7.32
C PRO A 106 11.12 -13.61 -6.14
N ALA A 107 11.89 -13.25 -5.12
CA ALA A 107 11.91 -14.01 -3.91
C ALA A 107 10.47 -14.01 -3.39
N HIS A 108 9.71 -15.05 -3.78
CA HIS A 108 8.48 -15.42 -3.13
C HIS A 108 8.86 -15.97 -1.78
N SER A 109 9.18 -15.06 -0.89
CA SER A 109 9.08 -15.27 0.53
C SER A 109 8.85 -13.91 1.17
N HIS A 110 7.98 -13.78 2.14
CA HIS A 110 7.56 -14.82 3.06
C HIS A 110 6.21 -14.40 3.63
N THR A 111 5.38 -15.42 3.83
CA THR A 111 4.52 -15.56 5.03
C THR A 111 5.04 -14.62 6.11
N ILE A 112 4.27 -13.57 6.42
CA ILE A 112 4.57 -12.51 7.39
C ILE A 112 5.55 -12.96 8.50
N ASN A 113 6.86 -12.94 8.24
CA ASN A 113 7.86 -13.42 9.21
C ASN A 113 8.64 -12.28 9.83
N THR A 114 8.24 -11.04 9.52
CA THR A 114 8.55 -9.88 10.34
C THR A 114 7.31 -9.00 10.52
N VAL A 115 6.33 -9.55 11.25
CA VAL A 115 5.57 -8.76 12.26
C VAL A 115 6.54 -8.05 13.23
N GLY A 116 7.84 -8.39 13.22
CA GLY A 116 8.89 -7.87 14.09
C GLY A 116 9.23 -6.37 13.94
N THR A 117 8.67 -5.65 12.97
CA THR A 117 8.80 -4.18 12.84
C THR A 117 7.52 -3.42 13.18
N LEU A 118 6.56 -4.05 13.87
CA LEU A 118 5.43 -3.32 14.46
C LEU A 118 5.94 -2.05 15.13
N ALA A 119 5.29 -0.93 14.82
CA ALA A 119 5.69 0.36 15.33
C ALA A 119 5.69 0.30 16.85
N THR A 120 6.89 0.19 17.42
CA THR A 120 7.05 -0.08 18.84
C THR A 120 6.36 1.02 19.65
N PRO A 121 5.95 0.76 20.90
CA PRO A 121 5.44 1.81 21.79
C PRO A 121 6.41 2.99 21.99
N THR A 122 7.67 2.85 21.55
CA THR A 122 8.70 3.90 21.58
C THR A 122 8.87 4.67 20.27
N THR A 123 8.24 4.24 19.17
CA THR A 123 8.29 4.92 17.87
C THR A 123 7.46 6.21 17.94
N THR A 124 7.95 7.29 17.35
CA THR A 124 7.18 8.53 17.14
C THR A 124 5.89 8.20 16.34
N GLY A 125 4.77 8.85 16.63
CA GLY A 125 3.46 8.41 16.12
C GLY A 125 2.77 7.48 17.09
N VAL A 126 3.28 6.28 17.29
CA VAL A 126 2.72 5.31 18.25
C VAL A 126 2.77 5.83 19.67
N SER A 127 3.96 6.21 20.14
CA SER A 127 4.15 6.76 21.50
C SER A 127 3.36 8.06 21.74
N SER A 128 2.98 8.75 20.67
CA SER A 128 2.17 9.97 20.70
C SER A 128 0.68 9.70 20.80
N LEU A 129 0.23 8.49 20.44
CA LEU A 129 -1.17 8.07 20.48
C LEU A 129 -1.45 7.04 21.56
N ASP A 130 -0.45 6.31 22.05
CA ASP A 130 -0.58 5.34 23.12
C ASP A 130 -0.95 6.03 24.46
N SER A 131 -2.11 5.68 25.04
CA SER A 131 -2.52 6.19 26.35
C SER A 131 -1.84 5.48 27.52
N GLY A 132 -1.25 4.31 27.30
CA GLY A 132 -0.74 3.39 28.31
C GLY A 132 -1.81 2.51 28.96
N ILE A 133 -3.06 2.61 28.53
CA ILE A 133 -4.22 1.89 29.08
C ILE A 133 -4.90 1.11 27.96
N HIS A 134 -4.93 -0.22 28.09
CA HIS A 134 -5.41 -1.13 27.05
C HIS A 134 -6.29 -2.22 27.64
N TRP A 135 -7.12 -2.82 26.79
CA TRP A 135 -7.84 -4.04 27.14
C TRP A 135 -6.85 -5.19 27.35
N ASN A 136 -7.06 -5.98 28.40
CA ASN A 136 -6.43 -7.29 28.50
C ASN A 136 -7.19 -8.28 27.63
N VAL A 137 -6.83 -8.34 26.34
CA VAL A 137 -7.57 -9.13 25.36
C VAL A 137 -7.44 -10.63 25.66
N PRO A 138 -8.56 -11.38 25.79
CA PRO A 138 -8.51 -12.81 26.06
C PRO A 138 -7.86 -13.62 24.93
N THR A 139 -7.62 -14.91 25.17
CA THR A 139 -6.95 -15.80 24.21
C THR A 139 -7.76 -16.04 22.92
N ASP A 140 -9.08 -15.95 22.98
CA ASP A 140 -9.96 -16.00 21.81
C ASP A 140 -10.08 -14.65 21.08
N ARG A 141 -9.28 -13.66 21.51
CA ARG A 141 -9.17 -12.32 20.95
C ARG A 141 -10.47 -11.51 20.99
N LYS A 142 -11.46 -11.94 21.79
CA LYS A 142 -12.80 -11.36 21.79
C LYS A 142 -12.87 -10.09 22.63
N ILE A 143 -13.40 -9.01 22.04
CA ILE A 143 -13.92 -7.84 22.74
C ILE A 143 -15.38 -7.70 22.34
N THR A 144 -16.27 -7.61 23.31
CA THR A 144 -17.70 -7.48 23.08
C THR A 144 -18.13 -6.02 23.01
N TYR A 145 -19.18 -5.74 22.25
CA TYR A 145 -19.84 -4.45 22.28
C TYR A 145 -21.35 -4.60 22.30
N SER A 146 -22.04 -3.60 22.84
CA SER A 146 -23.50 -3.59 22.89
C SER A 146 -24.05 -2.18 22.67
N PHE A 147 -25.35 -2.13 22.40
CA PHE A 147 -26.10 -0.88 22.31
C PHE A 147 -27.07 -0.83 23.49
N ASN A 148 -26.94 0.19 24.33
CA ASN A 148 -27.91 0.37 25.39
C ASN A 148 -29.26 0.77 24.78
N THR A 149 -30.33 0.11 25.22
CA THR A 149 -31.66 0.25 24.63
C THR A 149 -32.64 0.90 25.58
N ALA A 150 -33.65 1.59 25.02
CA ALA A 150 -34.72 2.18 25.83
C ALA A 150 -35.53 1.12 26.61
N ALA A 151 -35.52 -0.14 26.16
CA ALA A 151 -36.23 -1.24 26.81
C ALA A 151 -35.58 -1.66 28.15
N ILE A 152 -34.25 -1.54 28.24
CA ILE A 152 -33.48 -1.86 29.45
C ILE A 152 -33.28 -0.61 30.30
N GLY A 153 -33.25 0.55 29.64
CA GLY A 153 -33.02 1.84 30.25
C GLY A 153 -31.53 2.13 30.40
N MET A 154 -31.24 3.34 30.85
CA MET A 154 -29.86 3.76 31.11
C MET A 154 -29.26 2.97 32.28
N PRO A 155 -28.01 2.47 32.15
CA PRO A 155 -27.28 1.86 33.25
C PRO A 155 -27.27 2.72 34.52
N SER A 156 -27.51 2.11 35.68
CA SER A 156 -27.67 2.85 36.94
C SER A 156 -26.42 3.61 37.36
N ASP A 157 -25.24 3.13 36.97
CA ASP A 157 -23.96 3.70 37.38
C ASP A 157 -23.66 5.03 36.66
N TYR A 158 -24.31 5.30 35.53
CA TYR A 158 -24.18 6.57 34.82
C TYR A 158 -24.76 7.75 35.62
N ASN A 159 -25.73 7.50 36.50
CA ASN A 159 -26.28 8.54 37.39
C ASN A 159 -25.25 9.04 38.43
N ASN A 160 -24.25 8.23 38.76
CA ASN A 160 -23.28 8.51 39.83
C ASN A 160 -21.89 8.86 39.30
N ALA A 161 -21.65 8.79 37.98
CA ALA A 161 -20.34 8.84 37.36
C ALA A 161 -19.68 10.24 37.27
N GLY A 162 -20.36 11.31 37.71
CA GLY A 162 -19.93 12.68 37.39
C GLY A 162 -20.03 12.96 35.89
N TYR A 163 -19.86 14.20 35.45
CA TYR A 163 -19.96 14.63 34.03
C TYR A 163 -21.35 14.66 33.36
N GLY A 164 -22.43 14.32 34.05
CA GLY A 164 -23.77 14.46 33.48
C GLY A 164 -24.05 13.47 32.35
N ILE A 165 -23.46 12.27 32.40
CA ILE A 165 -23.69 11.15 31.46
C ILE A 165 -25.19 10.86 31.25
N ALA A 166 -25.98 11.08 32.30
CA ALA A 166 -27.42 10.89 32.28
C ALA A 166 -28.21 11.99 31.53
N ASP A 167 -27.59 13.15 31.26
CA ASP A 167 -28.30 14.28 30.65
C ASP A 167 -28.59 14.00 29.18
N GLY A 168 -29.88 13.92 28.85
CA GLY A 168 -30.32 13.62 27.49
C GLY A 168 -29.90 12.25 26.99
N TRP A 169 -29.67 11.28 27.90
CA TRP A 169 -29.35 9.92 27.51
C TRP A 169 -30.43 9.34 26.57
N ALA A 170 -30.00 8.71 25.49
CA ALA A 170 -30.88 8.03 24.55
C ALA A 170 -30.20 6.82 23.90
N GLU A 171 -31.01 5.91 23.37
CA GLU A 171 -30.52 4.81 22.54
C GLU A 171 -30.10 5.30 21.15
N LEU A 172 -29.14 4.60 20.54
CA LEU A 172 -28.79 4.82 19.13
C LEU A 172 -29.96 4.42 18.22
N SER A 173 -30.20 5.22 17.19
CA SER A 173 -31.07 4.86 16.07
C SER A 173 -30.49 3.70 15.24
N ASP A 174 -31.32 3.00 14.48
CA ASP A 174 -30.88 1.86 13.66
C ASP A 174 -29.80 2.22 12.63
N ALA A 175 -29.85 3.43 12.07
CA ALA A 175 -28.82 3.93 11.16
C ALA A 175 -27.47 4.11 11.87
N GLN A 176 -27.47 4.63 13.10
CA GLN A 176 -26.26 4.78 13.91
C GLN A 176 -25.71 3.42 14.35
N LYS A 177 -26.58 2.48 14.76
CA LYS A 177 -26.18 1.08 15.07
C LYS A 177 -25.54 0.39 13.88
N THR A 178 -26.10 0.59 12.68
CA THR A 178 -25.54 0.06 11.43
C THR A 178 -24.15 0.62 11.15
N ALA A 179 -23.97 1.94 11.30
CA ALA A 179 -22.66 2.57 11.14
C ALA A 179 -21.64 2.06 12.16
N VAL A 180 -22.02 1.92 13.43
CA VAL A 180 -21.16 1.33 14.48
C VAL A 180 -20.73 -0.08 14.10
N ARG A 181 -21.66 -0.96 13.71
CA ARG A 181 -21.32 -2.33 13.29
C ARG A 181 -20.29 -2.34 12.17
N SER A 182 -20.47 -1.49 11.15
CA SER A 182 -19.51 -1.39 10.05
C SER A 182 -18.14 -0.86 10.49
N VAL A 183 -18.10 0.14 11.39
CA VAL A 183 -16.84 0.63 12.00
C VAL A 183 -16.15 -0.49 12.78
N MET A 184 -16.89 -1.26 13.58
CA MET A 184 -16.35 -2.38 14.35
C MET A 184 -15.81 -3.49 13.45
N THR A 185 -16.51 -3.83 12.37
CA THR A 185 -16.04 -4.79 11.35
C THR A 185 -14.75 -4.31 10.71
N LYS A 186 -14.71 -3.08 10.17
CA LYS A 186 -13.50 -2.54 9.54
C LYS A 186 -12.34 -2.43 10.53
N ALA A 187 -12.60 -2.11 11.81
CA ALA A 187 -11.56 -2.12 12.83
C ALA A 187 -10.98 -3.53 13.03
N GLY A 188 -11.83 -4.55 13.11
CA GLY A 188 -11.41 -5.95 13.22
C GLY A 188 -10.60 -6.45 12.01
N GLU A 189 -10.76 -5.85 10.83
CA GLU A 189 -9.93 -6.15 9.65
C GLU A 189 -8.48 -5.66 9.83
N LEU A 190 -8.24 -4.60 10.61
CA LEU A 190 -6.89 -4.00 10.79
C LEU A 190 -6.13 -4.59 11.99
N VAL A 191 -6.84 -4.85 13.09
CA VAL A 191 -6.24 -5.24 14.37
C VAL A 191 -6.71 -6.62 14.78
N ASN A 192 -5.89 -7.36 15.52
CA ASN A 192 -6.21 -8.73 15.95
C ASN A 192 -7.27 -8.76 17.07
N ILE A 193 -8.43 -8.15 16.88
CA ILE A 193 -9.54 -8.17 17.84
C ILE A 193 -10.77 -8.69 17.13
N ASN A 194 -11.42 -9.69 17.73
CA ASN A 194 -12.71 -10.18 17.30
C ASN A 194 -13.83 -9.39 18.00
N PHE A 195 -14.25 -8.30 17.38
CA PHE A 195 -15.36 -7.48 17.86
C PHE A 195 -16.69 -8.22 17.71
N THR A 196 -17.32 -8.57 18.82
CA THR A 196 -18.60 -9.31 18.82
C THR A 196 -19.71 -8.50 19.43
N GLU A 197 -20.77 -8.22 18.66
CA GLU A 197 -21.98 -7.64 19.22
C GLU A 197 -22.65 -8.64 20.17
N VAL A 198 -23.00 -8.20 21.37
CA VAL A 198 -23.82 -8.94 22.32
C VAL A 198 -25.11 -8.18 22.60
N ALA A 199 -26.18 -8.93 22.86
CA ALA A 199 -27.43 -8.31 23.28
C ALA A 199 -27.22 -7.71 24.67
N ASP A 200 -27.54 -6.43 24.80
CA ASP A 200 -27.79 -5.83 26.11
C ASP A 200 -29.02 -6.55 26.70
N THR A 201 -28.88 -7.21 27.86
CA THR A 201 -29.98 -7.89 28.54
C THR A 201 -29.83 -7.72 30.05
N THR A 202 -30.94 -7.64 30.78
CA THR A 202 -30.93 -7.57 32.26
C THR A 202 -30.27 -8.77 32.96
N ALA A 203 -29.89 -9.82 32.22
CA ALA A 203 -29.33 -11.07 32.73
C ALA A 203 -27.87 -11.33 32.31
N GLN A 204 -27.31 -10.53 31.39
CA GLN A 204 -25.95 -10.72 30.86
C GLN A 204 -25.15 -9.44 31.07
N SER A 205 -23.91 -9.62 31.53
CA SER A 205 -22.93 -8.54 31.67
C SER A 205 -22.87 -7.73 30.37
N ASP A 206 -23.00 -6.41 30.52
CA ASP A 206 -22.84 -5.39 29.51
C ASP A 206 -21.64 -5.70 28.58
N GLY A 207 -21.73 -5.34 27.29
CA GLY A 207 -20.58 -5.48 26.40
C GLY A 207 -19.39 -4.70 26.95
N ASP A 208 -18.17 -5.15 26.65
CA ASP A 208 -16.93 -4.46 27.09
C ASP A 208 -16.91 -2.99 26.65
N ILE A 209 -17.56 -2.68 25.52
CA ILE A 209 -17.79 -1.32 25.00
C ILE A 209 -19.28 -1.11 24.78
N GLN A 210 -19.89 -0.15 25.46
CA GLN A 210 -21.30 0.23 25.24
C GLN A 210 -21.41 1.55 24.48
N PHE A 211 -22.33 1.60 23.52
CA PHE A 211 -22.62 2.81 22.75
C PHE A 211 -23.88 3.51 23.25
N ASN A 212 -23.76 4.82 23.46
CA ASN A 212 -24.79 5.68 24.03
C ASN A 212 -24.94 7.01 23.27
N ILE A 213 -26.12 7.63 23.35
CA ILE A 213 -26.33 9.04 23.03
C ILE A 213 -26.43 9.83 24.34
N THR A 214 -25.86 11.04 24.39
CA THR A 214 -26.01 11.98 25.50
C THR A 214 -26.03 13.43 24.99
N ASN A 215 -26.54 14.36 25.79
CA ASN A 215 -26.24 15.77 25.57
C ASN A 215 -24.77 16.06 25.89
N THR A 216 -24.13 16.87 25.07
CA THR A 216 -22.75 17.30 25.24
C THR A 216 -22.64 18.82 25.19
N SER A 217 -21.53 19.36 25.65
CA SER A 217 -21.21 20.77 25.45
C SER A 217 -21.13 21.12 23.96
N SER A 218 -21.49 22.36 23.62
CA SER A 218 -21.36 22.89 22.25
C SER A 218 -19.95 22.65 21.70
N GLY A 219 -19.86 22.01 20.53
CA GLY A 219 -18.59 21.69 19.86
C GLY A 219 -18.01 20.31 20.16
N THR A 220 -18.64 19.52 21.03
CA THR A 220 -18.24 18.13 21.35
C THR A 220 -19.17 17.16 20.65
N ASN A 221 -18.66 16.41 19.67
CA ASN A 221 -19.47 15.43 18.91
C ASN A 221 -19.55 14.05 19.58
N GLY A 222 -18.61 13.75 20.47
CA GLY A 222 -18.56 12.52 21.25
C GLY A 222 -17.47 12.58 22.31
N TYR A 223 -17.45 11.56 23.17
CA TYR A 223 -16.34 11.22 24.03
C TYR A 223 -16.41 9.72 24.36
N ALA A 224 -15.28 9.14 24.75
CA ALA A 224 -15.22 7.78 25.28
C ALA A 224 -14.36 7.71 26.54
N TYR A 225 -14.61 6.69 27.35
CA TYR A 225 -13.73 6.33 28.45
C TYR A 225 -12.67 5.33 27.99
N SER A 226 -11.47 5.45 28.53
CA SER A 226 -10.37 4.50 28.28
C SER A 226 -10.75 3.08 28.70
N PRO A 227 -10.08 2.06 28.13
CA PRO A 227 -10.22 0.67 28.58
C PRO A 227 -10.03 0.51 30.09
N GLY A 228 -10.73 -0.44 30.70
CA GLY A 228 -10.54 -0.70 32.12
C GLY A 228 -11.65 -1.53 32.75
N THR A 229 -11.43 -1.89 34.02
CA THR A 229 -12.38 -2.66 34.83
C THR A 229 -12.74 -1.97 36.15
N SER A 230 -12.20 -0.76 36.38
CA SER A 230 -12.39 -0.02 37.64
C SER A 230 -13.75 0.65 37.74
N SER A 231 -14.39 0.90 36.60
CA SER A 231 -15.73 1.50 36.50
C SER A 231 -16.54 0.75 35.46
N ASN A 232 -17.85 0.63 35.68
CA ASN A 232 -18.76 -0.05 34.75
C ASN A 232 -19.00 0.72 33.43
N TYR A 233 -18.42 1.92 33.31
CA TYR A 233 -18.44 2.74 32.10
C TYR A 233 -17.07 2.83 31.42
N SER A 234 -16.07 2.07 31.88
CA SER A 234 -14.78 1.98 31.18
C SER A 234 -14.97 1.40 29.79
N GLY A 235 -14.36 2.02 28.77
CA GLY A 235 -14.57 1.63 27.38
C GLY A 235 -15.82 2.21 26.71
N ASP A 236 -16.80 2.70 27.48
CA ASP A 236 -18.06 3.16 26.91
C ASP A 236 -17.90 4.44 26.09
N ILE A 237 -18.70 4.51 25.02
CA ILE A 237 -18.73 5.59 24.04
C ILE A 237 -20.05 6.34 24.14
N PHE A 238 -19.93 7.67 24.20
CA PHE A 238 -21.05 8.61 24.32
C PHE A 238 -21.01 9.60 23.16
N LEU A 239 -21.90 9.42 22.20
CA LEU A 239 -22.05 10.32 21.06
C LEU A 239 -23.03 11.45 21.40
N SER A 240 -22.73 12.66 20.93
CA SER A 240 -23.62 13.81 21.16
C SER A 240 -24.97 13.58 20.51
N SER A 241 -26.07 13.98 21.15
CA SER A 241 -27.42 14.00 20.55
C SER A 241 -27.51 14.81 19.26
N THR A 242 -26.49 15.61 18.95
CA THR A 242 -26.41 16.43 17.73
C THR A 242 -25.32 15.99 16.73
N PHE A 243 -24.56 14.93 17.01
CA PHE A 243 -23.36 14.57 16.23
C PHE A 243 -23.63 14.31 14.73
N ASN A 244 -24.84 13.86 14.39
CA ASN A 244 -25.25 13.54 13.02
C ASN A 244 -26.65 14.10 12.64
N THR A 245 -27.17 15.12 13.35
CA THR A 245 -28.51 15.68 13.06
C THR A 245 -28.59 16.48 11.77
N ASN A 246 -27.44 16.85 11.20
CA ASN A 246 -27.32 17.37 9.84
C ASN A 246 -26.55 16.37 8.96
N PRO A 247 -27.21 15.35 8.38
CA PRO A 247 -26.54 14.29 7.62
C PRO A 247 -25.76 14.79 6.39
N ALA A 248 -26.13 15.94 5.83
CA ALA A 248 -25.42 16.51 4.68
C ALA A 248 -23.98 16.95 5.02
N GLY A 249 -23.71 17.30 6.28
CA GLY A 249 -22.37 17.64 6.79
C GLY A 249 -21.78 16.57 7.73
N HIS A 250 -22.63 15.74 8.32
CA HIS A 250 -22.29 14.78 9.38
C HIS A 250 -22.92 13.40 9.14
N GLY A 251 -22.85 12.93 7.90
CA GLY A 251 -23.40 11.63 7.54
C GLY A 251 -22.66 10.46 8.20
N LEU A 252 -23.27 9.29 8.07
CA LEU A 252 -22.87 8.03 8.70
C LEU A 252 -22.30 7.04 7.68
N ASN A 253 -21.78 7.53 6.54
CA ASN A 253 -21.03 6.70 5.61
C ASN A 253 -19.52 6.92 5.80
N ALA A 254 -18.71 5.99 5.31
CA ALA A 254 -17.26 6.15 5.28
C ALA A 254 -16.87 7.48 4.62
N GLY A 255 -15.86 8.15 5.18
CA GLY A 255 -15.41 9.47 4.74
C GLY A 255 -16.23 10.65 5.30
N GLU A 256 -17.36 10.40 5.96
CA GLU A 256 -18.22 11.46 6.53
C GLU A 256 -17.92 11.70 8.03
N SER A 257 -18.19 12.91 8.50
CA SER A 257 -17.73 13.31 9.84
C SER A 257 -18.47 12.63 11.01
N GLY A 258 -19.73 12.20 10.80
CA GLY A 258 -20.47 11.42 11.80
C GLY A 258 -19.87 10.02 11.97
N TRP A 259 -19.55 9.36 10.86
CA TRP A 259 -18.79 8.11 10.85
C TRP A 259 -17.41 8.25 11.48
N SER A 260 -16.65 9.27 11.08
CA SER A 260 -15.32 9.56 11.65
C SER A 260 -15.37 9.85 13.15
N THR A 261 -16.46 10.43 13.66
CA THR A 261 -16.65 10.59 15.12
C THR A 261 -16.75 9.22 15.80
N ILE A 262 -17.55 8.29 15.27
CA ILE A 262 -17.66 6.93 15.82
C ILE A 262 -16.30 6.24 15.85
N ALA A 263 -15.54 6.32 14.76
CA ALA A 263 -14.19 5.74 14.67
C ALA A 263 -13.20 6.40 15.64
N HIS A 264 -13.26 7.73 15.80
CA HIS A 264 -12.43 8.46 16.76
C HIS A 264 -12.70 8.01 18.21
N GLU A 265 -13.97 7.95 18.60
CA GLU A 265 -14.34 7.50 19.94
C GLU A 265 -14.00 6.03 20.17
N LEU A 266 -14.12 5.17 19.14
CA LEU A 266 -13.61 3.80 19.21
C LEU A 266 -12.09 3.77 19.44
N GLY A 267 -11.32 4.67 18.81
CA GLY A 267 -9.90 4.82 19.09
C GLY A 267 -9.61 5.05 20.57
N HIS A 268 -10.36 5.96 21.21
CA HIS A 268 -10.27 6.18 22.67
C HIS A 268 -10.66 4.95 23.49
N ALA A 269 -11.78 4.29 23.14
CA ALA A 269 -12.25 3.06 23.79
C ALA A 269 -11.29 1.87 23.60
N LEU A 270 -10.36 1.95 22.63
CA LEU A 270 -9.27 1.00 22.42
C LEU A 270 -7.95 1.46 23.04
N GLY A 271 -7.88 2.63 23.65
CA GLY A 271 -6.69 3.10 24.37
C GLY A 271 -5.83 4.10 23.61
N LEU A 272 -6.30 4.68 22.51
CA LEU A 272 -5.63 5.82 21.88
C LEU A 272 -5.96 7.12 22.64
N LYS A 273 -5.00 8.03 22.75
CA LYS A 273 -5.18 9.40 23.20
C LYS A 273 -5.02 10.37 22.03
N HIS A 274 -5.41 11.63 22.25
CA HIS A 274 -5.12 12.67 21.26
C HIS A 274 -3.62 12.88 21.09
N PRO A 275 -3.14 13.16 19.86
CA PRO A 275 -1.72 13.30 19.54
C PRO A 275 -1.03 14.52 20.16
N PHE A 276 -1.79 15.43 20.76
CA PHE A 276 -1.28 16.62 21.46
C PHE A 276 -1.27 16.46 22.99
N SER A 277 -1.67 15.30 23.50
CA SER A 277 -1.80 15.04 24.94
C SER A 277 -0.63 14.23 25.51
N GLY A 278 -0.28 14.49 26.78
CA GLY A 278 0.77 13.77 27.50
C GLY A 278 2.19 14.24 27.14
N SER A 279 3.20 13.39 27.40
CA SER A 279 4.62 13.76 27.33
C SER A 279 5.25 13.73 25.94
N ASN A 280 4.61 13.07 24.96
CA ASN A 280 5.18 12.82 23.63
C ASN A 280 4.25 13.32 22.51
N PRO A 281 3.90 14.62 22.45
CA PRO A 281 3.00 15.10 21.41
C PRO A 281 3.62 15.00 20.02
N LEU A 282 2.79 14.78 18.99
CA LEU A 282 3.21 14.84 17.59
C LEU A 282 3.74 16.23 17.22
N LEU A 283 4.66 16.25 16.26
CA LEU A 283 5.12 17.49 15.66
C LEU A 283 3.97 18.21 14.94
N PRO A 284 3.96 19.56 14.88
CA PRO A 284 2.87 20.30 14.24
C PRO A 284 2.58 19.88 12.78
N GLY A 285 3.59 19.44 12.03
CA GLY A 285 3.44 18.95 10.65
C GLY A 285 2.73 17.60 10.52
N GLU A 286 2.73 16.80 11.58
CA GLU A 286 2.15 15.45 11.61
C GLU A 286 0.84 15.39 12.40
N ASN A 287 0.59 16.36 13.29
CA ASN A 287 -0.65 16.45 14.06
C ASN A 287 -1.82 16.92 13.16
N ASN A 288 -2.28 16.02 12.30
CA ASN A 288 -3.40 16.21 11.40
C ASN A 288 -4.11 14.88 11.10
N LYS A 289 -5.31 15.00 10.52
CA LYS A 289 -6.18 13.87 10.19
C LYS A 289 -5.64 12.93 9.10
N ASN A 290 -4.59 13.27 8.37
CA ASN A 290 -4.00 12.35 7.40
C ASN A 290 -3.08 11.32 8.11
N HIS A 291 -2.50 11.68 9.25
CA HIS A 291 -1.64 10.78 10.04
C HIS A 291 -2.41 10.04 11.13
N THR A 292 -3.42 10.68 11.72
CA THR A 292 -4.22 10.09 12.81
C THR A 292 -5.63 10.70 12.88
N ILE A 293 -6.65 9.85 12.95
CA ILE A 293 -8.04 10.26 13.19
C ILE A 293 -8.20 10.92 14.57
N MET A 294 -7.26 10.69 15.49
CA MET A 294 -7.24 11.29 16.82
C MET A 294 -6.86 12.79 16.79
N SER A 295 -6.40 13.32 15.65
CA SER A 295 -6.15 14.76 15.51
C SER A 295 -7.43 15.57 15.28
N TYR A 296 -7.44 16.81 15.78
CA TYR A 296 -8.50 17.78 15.50
C TYR A 296 -8.25 18.59 14.24
N ASN A 297 -7.06 18.51 13.63
CA ASN A 297 -6.68 19.37 12.51
C ASN A 297 -7.00 18.68 11.17
N PRO A 298 -8.05 19.11 10.43
CA PRO A 298 -8.20 18.71 9.04
C PRO A 298 -7.11 19.37 8.18
N VAL A 299 -6.64 18.68 7.14
CA VAL A 299 -5.67 19.21 6.17
C VAL A 299 -6.12 18.79 4.77
N ASN A 300 -6.13 19.74 3.81
CA ASN A 300 -6.54 19.52 2.40
C ASN A 300 -7.83 18.67 2.30
N ALA A 301 -8.88 19.09 3.02
CA ALA A 301 -10.01 18.23 3.34
C ALA A 301 -11.36 18.78 2.90
N TRP A 302 -11.43 20.02 2.45
CA TRP A 302 -12.68 20.64 2.06
C TRP A 302 -13.10 20.16 0.67
N LEU A 303 -14.13 19.32 0.62
CA LEU A 303 -14.81 18.93 -0.60
C LEU A 303 -15.77 20.03 -1.01
N VAL A 304 -15.65 20.49 -2.25
CA VAL A 304 -16.57 21.43 -2.87
C VAL A 304 -17.51 20.68 -3.79
N LYS A 305 -18.79 21.08 -3.79
CA LYS A 305 -19.80 20.52 -4.67
C LYS A 305 -20.58 21.65 -5.32
N PHE A 306 -20.62 21.60 -6.65
CA PHE A 306 -21.43 22.48 -7.48
C PHE A 306 -22.56 21.67 -8.08
N THR A 307 -23.79 22.17 -8.01
CA THR A 307 -24.96 21.49 -8.56
C THR A 307 -25.73 22.46 -9.43
N ALA A 308 -25.89 22.10 -10.71
CA ALA A 308 -26.78 22.80 -11.63
C ALA A 308 -28.23 22.64 -11.14
N THR A 309 -28.95 23.74 -11.03
CA THR A 309 -30.33 23.77 -10.57
C THR A 309 -31.29 23.89 -11.75
N SER A 310 -32.56 23.57 -11.52
CA SER A 310 -33.60 23.59 -12.55
C SER A 310 -33.85 24.97 -13.17
N ASP A 311 -33.43 26.05 -12.52
CA ASP A 311 -33.54 27.43 -12.98
C ASP A 311 -32.29 27.92 -13.75
N SER A 312 -31.42 26.99 -14.18
CA SER A 312 -30.15 27.31 -14.88
C SER A 312 -29.17 28.12 -14.04
N THR A 313 -29.27 28.06 -12.72
CA THR A 313 -28.25 28.58 -11.80
C THR A 313 -27.35 27.44 -11.30
N VAL A 314 -26.27 27.80 -10.58
CA VAL A 314 -25.37 26.83 -9.96
C VAL A 314 -25.30 27.11 -8.47
N SER A 315 -25.65 26.10 -7.68
CA SER A 315 -25.51 26.14 -6.22
C SER A 315 -24.12 25.65 -5.81
N PHE A 316 -23.62 26.18 -4.69
CA PHE A 316 -22.36 25.78 -4.07
C PHE A 316 -22.64 25.22 -2.67
N SER A 317 -22.02 24.09 -2.37
CA SER A 317 -21.98 23.50 -1.03
C SER A 317 -20.59 22.91 -0.80
N GLY A 318 -20.26 22.62 0.45
CA GLY A 318 -19.04 21.90 0.77
C GLY A 318 -19.14 21.19 2.11
N LYS A 319 -18.28 20.20 2.28
CA LYS A 319 -18.14 19.43 3.52
C LYS A 319 -16.68 19.02 3.71
N TYR A 320 -16.28 18.78 4.95
CA TYR A 320 -14.98 18.18 5.21
C TYR A 320 -15.04 16.68 4.94
N LEU A 321 -14.16 16.19 4.07
CA LEU A 321 -13.82 14.78 4.00
C LEU A 321 -13.11 14.40 5.30
N SER A 322 -13.45 13.27 5.87
CA SER A 322 -12.79 12.71 7.05
C SER A 322 -12.11 11.38 6.68
N PRO A 323 -11.13 10.90 7.47
CA PRO A 323 -10.63 9.54 7.30
C PRO A 323 -11.76 8.52 7.43
N GLU A 324 -11.66 7.42 6.69
CA GLU A 324 -12.66 6.36 6.76
C GLU A 324 -12.61 5.52 8.03
N LEU A 325 -11.46 5.42 8.69
CA LEU A 325 -11.32 4.70 9.95
C LEU A 325 -10.05 5.18 10.65
N PHE A 326 -9.11 4.27 10.92
CA PHE A 326 -7.83 4.52 11.54
C PHE A 326 -6.82 4.87 10.46
N SER A 327 -6.13 5.99 10.64
CA SER A 327 -5.04 6.43 9.76
C SER A 327 -3.73 5.77 10.18
N LEU A 328 -2.68 6.03 9.41
CA LEU A 328 -1.34 5.45 9.56
C LEU A 328 -0.86 5.21 11.00
N TYR A 329 -0.86 6.25 11.85
CA TYR A 329 -0.36 6.15 13.21
C TYR A 329 -1.35 5.46 14.16
N ASP A 330 -2.64 5.51 13.88
CA ASP A 330 -3.66 4.81 14.66
C ASP A 330 -3.52 3.30 14.47
N VAL A 331 -3.39 2.83 13.22
CA VAL A 331 -3.20 1.42 12.89
C VAL A 331 -1.92 0.91 13.53
N ALA A 332 -0.82 1.64 13.35
CA ALA A 332 0.46 1.33 13.95
C ALA A 332 0.38 1.19 15.48
N ALA A 333 -0.31 2.13 16.16
CA ALA A 333 -0.43 2.11 17.62
C ALA A 333 -1.32 0.97 18.13
N LEU A 334 -2.46 0.73 17.46
CA LEU A 334 -3.36 -0.35 17.85
C LEU A 334 -2.74 -1.71 17.59
N GLN A 335 -2.06 -1.92 16.46
CA GLN A 335 -1.37 -3.18 16.16
C GLN A 335 -0.17 -3.43 17.08
N ALA A 336 0.51 -2.39 17.57
CA ALA A 336 1.59 -2.53 18.55
C ALA A 336 1.10 -3.15 19.88
N HIS A 337 -0.15 -2.89 20.26
CA HIS A 337 -0.74 -3.39 21.52
C HIS A 337 -1.59 -4.63 21.34
N TYR A 338 -2.41 -4.65 20.29
CA TYR A 338 -3.36 -5.72 20.05
C TYR A 338 -2.87 -6.75 19.04
N GLY A 339 -1.79 -6.50 18.32
CA GLY A 339 -1.31 -7.37 17.24
C GLY A 339 -2.09 -7.17 15.94
N VAL A 340 -1.56 -7.76 14.88
CA VAL A 340 -2.09 -7.68 13.51
C VAL A 340 -3.16 -8.72 13.23
N ASN A 341 -4.17 -8.39 12.44
CA ASN A 341 -5.05 -9.40 11.86
C ASN A 341 -4.40 -9.97 10.59
N ASP A 342 -3.82 -11.15 10.71
CA ASP A 342 -3.12 -11.87 9.64
C ASP A 342 -4.06 -12.64 8.68
N ASN A 343 -5.38 -12.40 8.76
CA ASN A 343 -6.38 -13.06 7.93
C ASN A 343 -7.09 -12.11 6.94
N THR A 344 -6.76 -10.82 6.97
CA THR A 344 -7.34 -9.83 6.06
C THR A 344 -6.61 -9.82 4.73
N ASN A 345 -7.34 -10.01 3.63
CA ASN A 345 -6.80 -9.92 2.26
C ASN A 345 -5.59 -10.82 1.96
N THR A 346 -5.50 -12.03 2.50
CA THR A 346 -4.32 -12.93 2.36
C THR A 346 -4.02 -13.47 0.94
N GLY A 347 -4.62 -12.91 -0.12
CA GLY A 347 -4.33 -13.26 -1.50
C GLY A 347 -4.26 -11.99 -2.34
N ASP A 348 -3.86 -12.13 -3.61
CA ASP A 348 -3.63 -11.00 -4.52
C ASP A 348 -4.80 -10.01 -4.55
N THR A 349 -4.54 -8.79 -4.10
CA THR A 349 -5.52 -7.71 -3.99
C THR A 349 -5.15 -6.55 -4.91
N THR A 350 -6.15 -5.97 -5.58
CA THR A 350 -5.98 -4.75 -6.37
C THR A 350 -6.72 -3.59 -5.69
N TYR A 351 -5.98 -2.53 -5.40
CA TYR A 351 -6.45 -1.29 -4.81
C TYR A 351 -6.50 -0.21 -5.89
N SER A 352 -7.70 0.21 -6.28
CA SER A 352 -7.90 1.21 -7.33
C SER A 352 -8.43 2.52 -6.77
N TYR A 353 -7.99 3.64 -7.34
CA TYR A 353 -8.37 4.97 -6.88
C TYR A 353 -8.65 5.90 -8.06
N GLU A 354 -9.62 6.78 -7.88
CA GLU A 354 -9.87 7.96 -8.73
C GLU A 354 -10.08 9.20 -7.85
N TYR A 355 -9.74 10.37 -8.37
CA TYR A 355 -9.89 11.65 -7.67
C TYR A 355 -11.32 11.88 -7.17
N THR A 356 -12.31 11.41 -7.93
CA THR A 356 -13.73 11.56 -7.62
C THR A 356 -14.27 10.58 -6.59
N ASP A 357 -13.49 9.58 -6.20
CA ASP A 357 -13.87 8.68 -5.09
C ASP A 357 -13.81 9.44 -3.76
N TYR A 358 -12.98 10.49 -3.69
CA TYR A 358 -12.77 11.32 -2.50
C TYR A 358 -12.42 10.48 -1.26
N GLU A 359 -11.53 9.50 -1.43
CA GLU A 359 -11.16 8.59 -0.36
C GLU A 359 -10.00 9.09 0.49
N ARG A 360 -10.00 8.65 1.75
CA ARG A 360 -8.86 8.76 2.67
C ARG A 360 -8.80 7.52 3.55
N ASN A 361 -7.92 6.61 3.18
CA ASN A 361 -7.79 5.31 3.82
C ASN A 361 -6.33 4.91 4.03
N THR A 362 -6.15 3.81 4.75
CA THR A 362 -4.86 3.19 5.02
C THR A 362 -5.00 1.72 4.71
N ILE A 363 -4.16 1.21 3.81
CA ILE A 363 -4.18 -0.18 3.39
C ILE A 363 -3.56 -1.05 4.48
N TRP A 364 -4.34 -2.04 4.90
CA TRP A 364 -3.83 -3.21 5.62
C TRP A 364 -4.07 -4.44 4.75
N ASP A 365 -3.00 -5.14 4.45
CA ASP A 365 -3.02 -6.37 3.68
C ASP A 365 -2.10 -7.39 4.38
N ALA A 366 -2.62 -8.58 4.66
CA ALA A 366 -1.88 -9.64 5.32
C ALA A 366 -1.07 -10.51 4.35
N GLY A 367 -1.17 -10.28 3.05
CA GLY A 367 -0.23 -10.79 2.06
C GLY A 367 -0.93 -11.26 0.79
N GLY A 368 -0.12 -11.57 -0.22
CA GLY A 368 -0.60 -11.75 -1.58
C GLY A 368 0.46 -11.20 -2.52
N VAL A 369 0.11 -10.99 -3.77
CA VAL A 369 0.85 -10.11 -4.68
C VAL A 369 -0.08 -8.97 -5.06
N ASP A 370 0.12 -7.82 -4.44
CA ASP A 370 -0.83 -6.73 -4.43
C ASP A 370 -0.47 -5.65 -5.44
N LEU A 371 -1.50 -4.95 -5.92
CA LEU A 371 -1.37 -3.91 -6.93
C LEU A 371 -2.12 -2.65 -6.48
N ILE A 372 -1.41 -1.51 -6.45
CA ILE A 372 -2.04 -0.19 -6.51
C ILE A 372 -2.26 0.15 -7.99
N ASP A 373 -3.52 0.13 -8.44
CA ASP A 373 -3.93 0.40 -9.82
C ASP A 373 -4.53 1.81 -9.94
N LEU A 374 -3.71 2.72 -10.46
CA LEU A 374 -4.01 4.12 -10.75
C LEU A 374 -4.07 4.35 -12.27
N SER A 375 -4.30 3.32 -13.07
CA SER A 375 -4.30 3.42 -14.54
C SER A 375 -5.37 4.37 -15.11
N MET A 376 -6.43 4.62 -14.34
CA MET A 376 -7.51 5.54 -14.69
C MET A 376 -7.25 6.98 -14.22
N CYS A 377 -6.19 7.20 -13.43
CA CYS A 377 -5.85 8.49 -12.87
C CYS A 377 -5.32 9.47 -13.93
N ILE A 378 -5.64 10.75 -13.75
CA ILE A 378 -5.26 11.85 -14.65
C ILE A 378 -4.40 12.88 -13.91
N GLY A 379 -4.55 12.96 -12.59
CA GLY A 379 -3.67 13.71 -11.71
C GLY A 379 -2.33 13.00 -11.54
N ASN A 380 -1.36 13.73 -10.98
CA ASN A 380 -0.07 13.17 -10.66
C ASN A 380 -0.18 12.28 -9.41
N SER A 381 0.55 11.19 -9.38
CA SER A 381 0.62 10.30 -8.22
C SER A 381 2.03 10.26 -7.66
N ASN A 382 2.16 10.54 -6.37
CA ASN A 382 3.37 10.32 -5.60
C ASN A 382 3.14 9.10 -4.69
N VAL A 383 3.63 7.95 -5.14
CA VAL A 383 3.42 6.64 -4.52
C VAL A 383 4.71 6.20 -3.84
N ASP A 384 4.64 5.99 -2.54
CA ASP A 384 5.71 5.38 -1.75
C ASP A 384 5.24 3.99 -1.31
N LEU A 385 5.82 2.93 -1.89
CA LEU A 385 5.44 1.54 -1.61
C LEU A 385 5.94 1.04 -0.24
N ASN A 386 6.67 1.86 0.52
CA ASN A 386 7.19 1.45 1.82
C ASN A 386 6.08 1.31 2.87
N PRO A 387 6.14 0.28 3.72
CA PRO A 387 5.22 0.17 4.86
C PRO A 387 5.38 1.38 5.80
N GLY A 388 4.27 1.93 6.27
CA GLY A 388 4.28 3.13 7.11
C GLY A 388 4.42 4.44 6.34
N SER A 389 4.25 4.43 5.02
CA SER A 389 4.29 5.63 4.18
C SER A 389 2.92 6.28 4.01
N LEU A 390 2.94 7.54 3.56
CA LEU A 390 1.77 8.28 3.10
C LEU A 390 2.02 8.77 1.68
N SER A 391 1.09 8.46 0.79
CA SER A 391 1.12 8.74 -0.63
C SER A 391 0.04 9.76 -1.01
N SER A 392 0.28 10.46 -2.13
CA SER A 392 -0.72 11.31 -2.79
C SER A 392 -1.08 10.65 -4.12
N VAL A 393 -2.26 10.04 -4.23
CA VAL A 393 -2.71 9.37 -5.45
C VAL A 393 -3.79 10.18 -6.15
N ASP A 394 -3.68 10.25 -7.48
CA ASP A 394 -4.53 11.06 -8.36
C ASP A 394 -4.62 12.53 -7.90
N GLN A 395 -3.47 13.15 -7.64
CA GLN A 395 -3.39 14.50 -7.10
C GLN A 395 -3.64 15.55 -8.20
N TYR A 396 -4.67 16.36 -8.00
CA TYR A 396 -5.07 17.42 -8.92
C TYR A 396 -4.47 18.76 -8.52
N THR A 397 -3.93 19.48 -9.50
CA THR A 397 -3.67 20.92 -9.35
C THR A 397 -4.99 21.67 -9.13
N MET A 398 -4.93 22.85 -8.52
CA MET A 398 -6.13 23.69 -8.35
C MET A 398 -6.83 24.00 -9.67
N ALA A 399 -6.08 24.13 -10.77
CA ALA A 399 -6.65 24.32 -12.10
C ALA A 399 -7.45 23.09 -12.56
N GLN A 400 -6.93 21.88 -12.35
CA GLN A 400 -7.66 20.65 -12.65
C GLN A 400 -8.90 20.49 -11.75
N VAL A 401 -8.82 20.81 -10.45
CA VAL A 401 -10.00 20.80 -9.55
C VAL A 401 -11.09 21.73 -10.09
N ILE A 402 -10.73 22.97 -10.46
CA ILE A 402 -11.67 23.91 -11.08
C ILE A 402 -12.27 23.32 -12.36
N GLN A 403 -11.44 22.73 -13.23
CA GLN A 403 -11.88 22.18 -14.51
C GLN A 403 -12.86 21.01 -14.34
N VAL A 404 -12.60 20.09 -13.40
CA VAL A 404 -13.52 18.98 -13.08
C VAL A 404 -14.89 19.52 -12.70
N HIS A 405 -14.93 20.51 -11.80
CA HIS A 405 -16.20 21.08 -11.37
C HIS A 405 -16.90 21.88 -12.48
N GLN A 406 -16.16 22.61 -13.31
CA GLN A 406 -16.72 23.30 -14.49
C GLN A 406 -17.35 22.31 -15.48
N ASN A 407 -16.68 21.20 -15.74
CA ASN A 407 -17.19 20.13 -16.60
C ASN A 407 -18.45 19.47 -16.03
N SER A 408 -18.57 19.39 -14.70
CA SER A 408 -19.69 18.72 -14.03
C SER A 408 -21.04 19.47 -14.08
N VAL A 409 -21.05 20.80 -14.26
CA VAL A 409 -22.29 21.60 -14.25
C VAL A 409 -22.60 22.32 -15.56
N GLY A 410 -21.64 22.46 -16.48
CA GLY A 410 -21.83 23.07 -17.81
C GLY A 410 -22.15 24.57 -17.81
N GLY A 411 -21.96 25.21 -18.97
CA GLY A 411 -22.32 26.62 -19.22
C GLY A 411 -21.21 27.64 -18.91
N SER A 412 -21.00 28.62 -19.80
CA SER A 412 -19.93 29.63 -19.66
C SER A 412 -20.12 30.58 -18.47
N ASN A 413 -21.36 30.80 -18.01
CA ASN A 413 -21.67 31.75 -16.93
C ASN A 413 -21.39 31.20 -15.53
N SER A 414 -21.20 29.88 -15.37
CA SER A 414 -20.91 29.23 -14.09
C SER A 414 -19.40 29.06 -13.85
N ALA A 415 -18.59 29.15 -14.91
CA ALA A 415 -17.15 28.90 -14.85
C ALA A 415 -16.41 29.85 -13.90
N ASP A 416 -16.72 31.14 -13.98
CA ASP A 416 -16.14 32.17 -13.11
C ASP A 416 -16.61 31.99 -11.66
N PHE A 417 -17.90 31.70 -11.44
CA PHE A 417 -18.43 31.43 -10.11
C PHE A 417 -17.74 30.24 -9.42
N ILE A 418 -17.53 29.13 -10.14
CA ILE A 418 -16.83 27.94 -9.63
C ILE A 418 -15.40 28.27 -9.24
N ARG A 419 -14.67 28.93 -10.15
CA ARG A 419 -13.30 29.37 -9.92
C ARG A 419 -13.20 30.28 -8.69
N ASP A 420 -14.07 31.28 -8.59
CA ASP A 420 -14.06 32.25 -7.49
C ASP A 420 -14.38 31.58 -6.15
N LYS A 421 -15.34 30.65 -6.11
CA LYS A 421 -15.65 29.89 -4.89
C LYS A 421 -14.52 28.99 -4.44
N ILE A 422 -13.84 28.31 -5.36
CA ILE A 422 -12.69 27.46 -5.03
C ILE A 422 -11.52 28.32 -4.54
N ASN A 423 -11.18 29.39 -5.26
CA ASN A 423 -10.07 30.28 -4.91
C ASN A 423 -10.27 30.99 -3.56
N ALA A 424 -11.51 31.26 -3.17
CA ALA A 424 -11.82 31.86 -1.87
C ALA A 424 -11.45 30.98 -0.65
N HIS A 425 -11.31 29.66 -0.81
CA HIS A 425 -10.94 28.74 0.28
C HIS A 425 -9.42 28.50 0.39
N GLY A 426 -8.65 28.74 -0.68
CA GLY A 426 -7.20 28.56 -0.72
C GLY A 426 -6.73 27.12 -0.96
N ALA A 427 -5.53 26.98 -1.52
CA ALA A 427 -4.98 25.71 -2.02
C ALA A 427 -4.64 24.66 -0.95
N GLY A 428 -4.50 25.07 0.33
CA GLY A 428 -4.22 24.16 1.45
C GLY A 428 -5.46 23.69 2.24
N VAL A 429 -6.65 24.09 1.78
CA VAL A 429 -7.92 23.76 2.43
C VAL A 429 -8.71 22.79 1.57
N ILE A 430 -8.76 23.04 0.25
CA ILE A 430 -9.46 22.22 -0.73
C ILE A 430 -8.81 20.84 -0.83
N TYR A 431 -9.63 19.80 -0.93
CA TYR A 431 -9.14 18.47 -1.25
C TYR A 431 -8.58 18.42 -2.68
N THR A 432 -7.38 17.87 -2.81
CA THR A 432 -6.67 17.74 -4.07
C THR A 432 -6.19 16.33 -4.36
N GLY A 433 -6.49 15.34 -3.51
CA GLY A 433 -5.80 14.03 -3.55
C GLY A 433 -4.43 14.05 -2.88
N LYS A 434 -4.11 15.12 -2.14
CA LYS A 434 -2.87 15.18 -1.36
C LYS A 434 -2.97 14.33 -0.09
N ASP A 435 -1.97 13.47 0.11
CA ASP A 435 -1.76 12.68 1.33
C ASP A 435 -3.00 11.83 1.67
N ASN A 436 -3.59 11.20 0.65
CA ASN A 436 -4.88 10.51 0.74
C ASN A 436 -4.79 9.00 0.90
N LEU A 437 -3.61 8.40 0.69
CA LEU A 437 -3.41 6.96 0.78
C LEU A 437 -2.27 6.61 1.73
N GLY A 438 -2.55 5.89 2.81
CA GLY A 438 -1.52 5.32 3.67
C GLY A 438 -1.28 3.84 3.39
N ILE A 439 -0.05 3.36 3.58
CA ILE A 439 0.24 1.92 3.67
C ILE A 439 0.58 1.63 5.13
N ALA A 440 -0.21 0.79 5.81
CA ALA A 440 0.03 0.50 7.22
C ALA A 440 1.43 -0.13 7.44
N THR A 441 2.01 0.09 8.62
CA THR A 441 3.25 -0.58 8.99
C THR A 441 3.05 -2.10 8.98
N GLY A 442 3.93 -2.81 8.28
CA GLY A 442 3.86 -4.27 8.14
C GLY A 442 3.07 -4.76 6.92
N THR A 443 2.35 -3.88 6.21
CA THR A 443 1.77 -4.16 4.90
C THR A 443 2.84 -4.04 3.82
N ILE A 444 2.96 -5.04 2.94
CA ILE A 444 3.79 -4.96 1.75
C ILE A 444 2.86 -4.82 0.55
N ILE A 445 3.20 -3.91 -0.38
CA ILE A 445 2.54 -3.81 -1.67
C ILE A 445 3.63 -3.97 -2.73
N GLU A 446 3.50 -5.00 -3.56
CA GLU A 446 4.53 -5.36 -4.53
C GLU A 446 4.49 -4.48 -5.77
N ASN A 447 3.30 -4.07 -6.22
CA ASN A 447 3.15 -3.53 -7.56
C ASN A 447 2.39 -2.19 -7.59
N VAL A 448 2.76 -1.38 -8.58
CA VAL A 448 2.04 -0.15 -8.91
C VAL A 448 1.91 0.00 -10.41
N LEU A 449 0.72 0.39 -10.84
CA LEU A 449 0.41 0.86 -12.18
C LEU A 449 -0.15 2.26 -12.09
N THR A 450 0.50 3.26 -12.69
CA THR A 450 0.00 4.64 -12.71
C THR A 450 -0.58 5.06 -14.06
N GLY A 451 -1.06 6.30 -14.09
CA GLY A 451 -1.98 6.81 -15.11
C GLY A 451 -1.28 7.61 -16.19
N VAL A 452 -1.83 8.79 -16.50
CA VAL A 452 -1.27 9.72 -17.49
C VAL A 452 -0.60 10.96 -16.87
N GLY A 453 -0.45 10.97 -15.55
CA GLY A 453 0.13 12.06 -14.78
C GLY A 453 1.65 12.01 -14.81
N ASN A 454 2.31 13.07 -14.32
CA ASN A 454 3.76 13.01 -14.09
C ASN A 454 3.99 12.48 -12.68
N ASP A 455 4.34 11.21 -12.59
CA ASP A 455 4.27 10.44 -11.36
C ASP A 455 5.65 10.33 -10.68
N ILE A 456 5.63 10.06 -9.37
CA ILE A 456 6.81 9.80 -8.55
C ILE A 456 6.58 8.48 -7.83
N ILE A 457 7.46 7.50 -8.05
CA ILE A 457 7.35 6.18 -7.45
C ILE A 457 8.58 5.91 -6.60
N ILE A 458 8.41 5.39 -5.39
CA ILE A 458 9.47 4.89 -4.53
C ILE A 458 9.24 3.39 -4.29
N ASP A 459 10.26 2.58 -4.59
CA ASP A 459 10.29 1.14 -4.36
C ASP A 459 10.27 0.78 -2.86
N ASN A 460 10.10 -0.52 -2.57
CA ASN A 460 10.29 -1.06 -1.22
C ASN A 460 11.30 -2.22 -1.24
N LEU A 461 11.44 -2.94 -0.12
CA LEU A 461 12.47 -3.97 0.05
C LEU A 461 12.21 -5.27 -0.72
N VAL A 462 11.06 -5.40 -1.38
CA VAL A 462 10.70 -6.59 -2.16
C VAL A 462 10.73 -6.30 -3.64
N ASP A 463 10.68 -7.35 -4.45
CA ASP A 463 10.68 -7.21 -5.91
C ASP A 463 9.41 -6.47 -6.37
N ASN A 464 9.58 -5.31 -7.00
CA ASN A 464 8.44 -4.52 -7.47
C ASN A 464 8.20 -4.63 -8.98
N ILE A 465 6.92 -4.62 -9.38
CA ILE A 465 6.53 -4.30 -10.76
C ILE A 465 6.00 -2.88 -10.78
N ILE A 466 6.75 -1.98 -11.41
CA ILE A 466 6.46 -0.56 -11.53
C ILE A 466 6.15 -0.24 -12.99
N LYS A 467 4.95 0.27 -13.25
CA LYS A 467 4.53 0.73 -14.58
C LYS A 467 3.94 2.12 -14.46
N THR A 468 4.54 3.13 -15.07
CA THR A 468 4.12 4.52 -14.84
C THR A 468 3.19 5.09 -15.90
N GLY A 469 3.01 4.40 -17.02
CA GLY A 469 2.00 4.77 -18.01
C GLY A 469 2.51 5.87 -18.95
N ALA A 470 1.89 7.04 -18.94
CA ALA A 470 2.34 8.18 -19.73
C ALA A 470 2.58 9.37 -18.82
N GLY A 471 3.51 10.25 -19.18
CA GLY A 471 3.93 11.35 -18.32
C GLY A 471 5.44 11.45 -18.29
N ASP A 472 5.97 12.48 -17.65
CA ASP A 472 7.41 12.55 -17.35
C ASP A 472 7.63 12.04 -15.92
N ASP A 473 7.89 10.74 -15.79
CA ASP A 473 7.87 10.04 -14.50
C ASP A 473 9.23 9.98 -13.82
N ASN A 474 9.22 9.94 -12.48
CA ASN A 474 10.41 9.80 -11.65
C ASN A 474 10.30 8.56 -10.78
N ILE A 475 11.08 7.53 -11.11
CA ILE A 475 11.11 6.27 -10.38
C ILE A 475 12.37 6.26 -9.51
N HIS A 476 12.21 6.06 -8.21
CA HIS A 476 13.28 5.96 -7.24
C HIS A 476 13.43 4.50 -6.82
N ILE A 477 14.61 3.94 -7.11
CA ILE A 477 15.02 2.64 -6.63
C ILE A 477 16.22 2.75 -5.70
N GLY A 478 16.24 1.93 -4.67
CA GLY A 478 17.27 1.97 -3.65
C GLY A 478 17.11 0.92 -2.57
N GLN A 479 15.96 0.26 -2.55
CA GLN A 479 15.65 -0.78 -1.59
C GLN A 479 15.86 -2.15 -2.25
N GLY A 480 15.98 -3.20 -1.42
CA GLY A 480 16.34 -4.54 -1.90
C GLY A 480 15.37 -5.07 -2.95
N GLY A 481 15.77 -6.09 -3.71
CA GLY A 481 14.87 -6.78 -4.65
C GLY A 481 15.34 -6.75 -6.10
N TYR A 482 14.52 -7.34 -6.96
CA TYR A 482 14.60 -7.37 -8.40
C TYR A 482 13.39 -6.65 -8.99
N ASP A 483 13.58 -5.39 -9.37
CA ASP A 483 12.49 -4.56 -9.85
C ASP A 483 12.35 -4.67 -11.37
N THR A 484 11.11 -4.72 -11.84
CA THR A 484 10.76 -4.59 -13.24
C THR A 484 10.04 -3.28 -13.48
N ILE A 485 10.67 -2.41 -14.26
CA ILE A 485 10.25 -1.01 -14.43
C ILE A 485 9.91 -0.76 -15.91
N ASP A 486 8.75 -0.16 -16.13
CA ASP A 486 8.30 0.35 -17.42
C ASP A 486 7.91 1.81 -17.25
N GLY A 487 8.79 2.74 -17.66
CA GLY A 487 8.51 4.17 -17.60
C GLY A 487 7.44 4.61 -18.61
N GLY A 488 7.21 3.78 -19.64
CA GLY A 488 6.12 4.00 -20.58
C GLY A 488 6.38 5.14 -21.57
N LEU A 489 5.45 6.09 -21.68
CA LEU A 489 5.50 7.18 -22.65
C LEU A 489 5.85 8.51 -21.99
N GLY A 490 7.01 9.07 -22.32
CA GLY A 490 7.35 10.45 -21.96
C GLY A 490 8.85 10.60 -21.83
N THR A 491 9.29 11.46 -20.92
CA THR A 491 10.71 11.58 -20.53
C THR A 491 10.87 11.14 -19.09
N ASP A 492 11.20 9.88 -18.93
CA ASP A 492 11.20 9.16 -17.66
C ASP A 492 12.61 9.05 -17.08
N LYS A 493 12.66 9.06 -15.75
CA LYS A 493 13.90 9.10 -15.00
C LYS A 493 13.95 8.02 -13.94
N LEU A 494 15.06 7.31 -13.90
CA LEU A 494 15.35 6.33 -12.85
C LEU A 494 16.43 6.87 -11.93
N TYR A 495 16.07 7.13 -10.68
CA TYR A 495 16.98 7.54 -9.61
C TYR A 495 17.43 6.30 -8.85
N ILE A 496 18.74 6.15 -8.70
CA ILE A 496 19.38 4.97 -8.16
C ILE A 496 20.11 5.39 -6.89
N ASP A 497 19.71 4.84 -5.74
CA ASP A 497 20.39 5.04 -4.45
C ASP A 497 21.68 4.22 -4.32
N ALA A 498 22.52 4.33 -5.34
CA ALA A 498 23.87 3.81 -5.38
C ALA A 498 24.75 4.74 -6.21
N LYS A 499 26.05 4.72 -5.94
CA LYS A 499 27.01 5.43 -6.78
C LYS A 499 27.24 4.66 -8.07
N LYS A 500 27.53 5.36 -9.16
CA LYS A 500 27.74 4.75 -10.47
C LYS A 500 28.90 3.75 -10.48
N GLU A 501 29.95 3.97 -9.69
CA GLU A 501 31.09 3.06 -9.58
C GLU A 501 30.75 1.75 -8.84
N ASP A 502 29.67 1.72 -8.06
CA ASP A 502 29.25 0.58 -7.25
C ASP A 502 28.21 -0.31 -7.96
N ILE A 503 27.88 0.00 -9.22
CA ILE A 503 26.85 -0.71 -9.99
C ILE A 503 27.41 -1.34 -11.26
N THR A 504 26.80 -2.45 -11.66
CA THR A 504 26.94 -2.99 -13.01
C THR A 504 25.74 -2.54 -13.84
N TYR A 505 26.00 -1.85 -14.96
CA TYR A 505 24.98 -1.42 -15.90
C TYR A 505 25.18 -2.10 -17.26
N THR A 506 24.13 -2.73 -17.76
CA THR A 506 24.03 -3.28 -19.11
C THR A 506 22.97 -2.51 -19.89
N ALA A 507 23.38 -1.83 -20.96
CA ALA A 507 22.48 -1.04 -21.80
C ALA A 507 21.53 -1.91 -22.62
N ALA A 508 20.36 -1.36 -22.97
CA ALA A 508 19.33 -2.08 -23.73
C ALA A 508 19.82 -2.62 -25.07
N SER A 509 20.69 -1.89 -25.77
CA SER A 509 21.30 -2.33 -27.03
C SER A 509 22.10 -3.63 -26.91
N ALA A 510 22.68 -3.92 -25.75
CA ALA A 510 23.37 -5.19 -25.48
C ALA A 510 22.38 -6.36 -25.29
N ASN A 511 21.12 -6.07 -24.98
CA ASN A 511 20.00 -7.00 -24.81
C ASN A 511 19.04 -6.96 -26.00
N GLY A 512 19.56 -6.73 -27.22
CA GLY A 512 18.72 -6.69 -28.43
C GLY A 512 17.74 -5.51 -28.51
N GLY A 513 17.90 -4.50 -27.64
CA GLY A 513 17.01 -3.33 -27.54
C GLY A 513 15.83 -3.50 -26.60
N GLU A 514 15.75 -4.58 -25.82
CA GLU A 514 14.56 -4.91 -25.01
C GLU A 514 14.50 -4.16 -23.67
N TYR A 515 15.60 -4.11 -22.92
CA TYR A 515 15.66 -3.49 -21.58
C TYR A 515 17.09 -3.19 -21.13
N GLY A 516 17.26 -2.14 -20.34
CA GLY A 516 18.45 -1.93 -19.51
C GLY A 516 18.41 -2.82 -18.26
N LEU A 517 19.60 -3.19 -17.76
CA LEU A 517 19.76 -3.94 -16.52
C LEU A 517 20.78 -3.24 -15.64
N LEU A 518 20.40 -2.94 -14.41
CA LEU A 518 21.27 -2.38 -13.38
C LEU A 518 21.35 -3.36 -12.21
N THR A 519 22.54 -3.58 -11.67
CA THR A 519 22.76 -4.48 -10.54
C THR A 519 23.70 -3.84 -9.54
N THR A 520 23.29 -3.82 -8.28
CA THR A 520 24.10 -3.41 -7.12
C THR A 520 24.42 -4.63 -6.27
N SER A 521 25.08 -4.45 -5.12
CA SER A 521 25.26 -5.52 -4.15
C SER A 521 23.97 -5.92 -3.41
N SER A 522 22.93 -5.08 -3.44
CA SER A 522 21.70 -5.24 -2.64
C SER A 522 20.42 -5.37 -3.47
N TYR A 523 20.40 -4.89 -4.71
CA TYR A 523 19.22 -4.93 -5.58
C TYR A 523 19.59 -4.94 -7.06
N THR A 524 18.59 -5.22 -7.89
CA THR A 524 18.69 -5.23 -9.35
C THR A 524 17.45 -4.61 -9.94
N ALA A 525 17.60 -3.85 -11.01
CA ALA A 525 16.47 -3.31 -11.75
C ALA A 525 16.60 -3.64 -13.24
N GLN A 526 15.58 -4.27 -13.79
CA GLN A 526 15.34 -4.36 -15.21
C GLN A 526 14.37 -3.25 -15.60
N PHE A 527 14.76 -2.42 -16.57
CA PHE A 527 13.97 -1.25 -16.94
C PHE A 527 13.91 -1.03 -18.44
N LYS A 528 12.81 -0.44 -18.90
CA LYS A 528 12.60 0.05 -20.27
C LYS A 528 11.77 1.34 -20.23
N GLY A 529 11.80 2.11 -21.32
CA GLY A 529 11.14 3.41 -21.38
C GLY A 529 11.71 4.36 -20.32
N ILE A 530 13.03 4.42 -20.19
CA ILE A 530 13.73 5.35 -19.28
C ILE A 530 14.76 6.08 -20.10
N GLU A 531 14.72 7.41 -20.11
CA GLU A 531 15.63 8.25 -20.89
C GLU A 531 16.88 8.62 -20.10
N THR A 532 16.78 8.73 -18.77
CA THR A 532 17.91 9.16 -17.92
C THR A 532 18.03 8.38 -16.62
N LEU A 533 19.24 7.94 -16.32
CA LEU A 533 19.63 7.38 -15.02
C LEU A 533 20.32 8.46 -14.18
N TYR A 534 19.93 8.58 -12.90
CA TYR A 534 20.54 9.47 -11.91
C TYR A 534 21.11 8.65 -10.75
N PHE A 535 22.39 8.88 -10.43
CA PHE A 535 23.09 8.16 -9.36
C PHE A 535 23.26 9.04 -8.12
N GLN A 536 23.42 8.42 -6.95
CA GLN A 536 23.57 9.10 -5.65
C GLN A 536 24.73 10.12 -5.62
N ASN A 537 25.79 9.87 -6.38
CA ASN A 537 26.97 10.74 -6.50
C ASN A 537 26.76 11.95 -7.44
N GLY A 538 25.55 12.12 -8.00
CA GLY A 538 25.18 13.21 -8.91
C GLY A 538 25.54 12.96 -10.37
N GLU A 539 26.11 11.80 -10.70
CA GLU A 539 26.38 11.41 -12.09
C GLU A 539 25.10 10.97 -12.79
N THR A 540 25.11 11.05 -14.13
CA THR A 540 23.99 10.63 -14.97
C THR A 540 24.43 9.78 -16.16
N ILE A 541 23.48 9.02 -16.72
CA ILE A 541 23.60 8.32 -17.99
C ILE A 541 22.33 8.62 -18.81
N MET A 542 22.50 9.10 -20.03
CA MET A 542 21.42 9.13 -21.04
C MET A 542 21.36 7.74 -21.70
N VAL A 543 20.16 7.17 -21.79
CA VAL A 543 19.95 5.77 -22.21
C VAL A 543 19.52 5.67 -23.67
#